data_AF-A0A3C1RBL1-F1
#
_entry.id   AF-A0A3C1RBL1-F1
#
_cell.length_a   1.000
_cell.length_b   1.000
_cell.length_c   1.000
_cell.angle_alpha   90.00
_cell.angle_beta   90.00
_cell.angle_gamma   90.00
#
_symmetry.space_group_name_H-M   'P 1'
#
loop_
_entity.id
_entity.type
_entity.pdbx_description
1 polymer ?
#
loop_
_entity_poly.entity_id
_entity_poly.type
_entity_poly.pdbx_seq_one_letter_code
_entity_poly.pdbx_strand_id
1 'polypeptide(L)'
;MNANAQKKTPAKATKPATESKSSKPSKQETMDWIAGKMKENLGSYRTFVSYSDGKFVYKKPYERETNFCTTTIDLNKITGMNSEYSDDFYVTGKGCMSTICDNETKASSYQTFSMSGPNYNDYSAPFNFTPDQILVERLKKAVTTLIEYNGSKKEEGEAF
;
A
#
# COMPACT_ATOMS: atom_id res chain seq x y z
N MET A 1 41.06 28.79 -53.65
CA MET A 1 41.63 29.45 -52.46
C MET A 1 40.51 30.21 -51.75
N ASN A 2 40.47 30.07 -50.43
CA ASN A 2 39.70 30.75 -49.39
C ASN A 2 38.19 30.49 -49.23
N ALA A 3 37.94 29.56 -48.32
CA ALA A 3 36.69 29.27 -47.62
C ALA A 3 36.29 30.41 -46.68
N ASN A 4 34.99 30.71 -46.61
CA ASN A 4 34.41 31.65 -45.66
C ASN A 4 33.75 30.84 -44.53
N ALA A 5 34.43 30.75 -43.38
CA ALA A 5 33.95 30.03 -42.20
C ALA A 5 33.09 30.96 -41.34
N GLN A 6 31.78 30.70 -41.34
CA GLN A 6 30.80 31.41 -40.52
C GLN A 6 30.87 30.88 -39.07
N LYS A 7 31.33 31.72 -38.13
CA LYS A 7 31.36 31.42 -36.69
C LYS A 7 29.94 31.23 -36.16
N LYS A 8 29.56 30.00 -35.79
CA LYS A 8 28.40 29.73 -34.92
C LYS A 8 28.83 29.88 -33.46
N THR A 9 28.22 30.83 -32.76
CA THR A 9 28.23 30.94 -31.30
C THR A 9 27.54 29.71 -30.70
N PRO A 10 28.10 29.04 -29.68
CA PRO A 10 27.42 27.95 -29.02
C PRO A 10 26.21 28.48 -28.24
N ALA A 11 25.02 28.06 -28.67
CA ALA A 11 23.79 28.25 -27.91
C ALA A 11 23.98 27.61 -26.53
N LYS A 12 23.81 28.42 -25.49
CA LYS A 12 23.77 27.98 -24.08
C LYS A 12 22.69 26.92 -23.97
N ALA A 13 23.09 25.67 -23.80
CA ALA A 13 22.17 24.58 -23.54
C ALA A 13 21.43 24.89 -22.23
N THR A 14 20.17 25.30 -22.34
CA THR A 14 19.24 25.31 -21.23
C THR A 14 19.10 23.86 -20.80
N LYS A 15 19.78 23.47 -19.70
CA LYS A 15 19.52 22.18 -19.06
C LYS A 15 18.01 22.05 -18.86
N PRO A 16 17.40 20.89 -19.17
CA PRO A 16 16.10 20.58 -18.60
C PRO A 16 16.25 20.76 -17.09
N ALA A 17 15.40 21.61 -16.50
CA ALA A 17 15.16 21.54 -15.08
C ALA A 17 14.53 20.19 -14.83
N THR A 18 15.36 19.15 -14.64
CA THR A 18 14.91 17.95 -13.97
C THR A 18 14.53 18.42 -12.58
N GLU A 19 13.23 18.62 -12.37
CA GLU A 19 12.67 18.84 -11.06
C GLU A 19 13.16 17.72 -10.16
N SER A 20 14.16 18.02 -9.34
CA SER A 20 14.52 17.20 -8.20
C SER A 20 13.36 17.26 -7.22
N LYS A 21 12.30 16.48 -7.45
CA LYS A 21 11.34 16.18 -6.40
C LYS A 21 12.00 15.21 -5.42
N SER A 22 12.79 15.80 -4.52
CA SER A 22 13.08 15.26 -3.19
C SER A 22 11.90 15.55 -2.24
N SER A 23 10.68 15.66 -2.75
CA SER A 23 9.48 15.80 -1.95
C SER A 23 9.01 14.42 -1.52
N LYS A 24 8.81 14.24 -0.22
CA LYS A 24 8.12 13.07 0.36
C LYS A 24 6.84 12.77 -0.48
N PRO A 25 6.55 11.52 -0.85
CA PRO A 25 5.34 11.19 -1.58
C PRO A 25 4.10 11.61 -0.78
N SER A 26 3.06 12.11 -1.44
CA SER A 26 1.80 12.46 -0.78
C SER A 26 1.14 11.26 -0.10
N LYS A 27 0.14 11.52 0.76
CA LYS A 27 -0.62 10.45 1.42
C LYS A 27 -1.28 9.52 0.39
N GLN A 28 -1.92 10.09 -0.64
CA GLN A 28 -2.58 9.31 -1.67
C GLN A 28 -1.59 8.47 -2.47
N GLU A 29 -0.47 9.04 -2.92
CA GLU A 29 0.58 8.28 -3.62
C GLU A 29 1.13 7.13 -2.75
N THR A 30 1.28 7.37 -1.45
CA THR A 30 1.71 6.35 -0.48
C THR A 30 0.69 5.23 -0.36
N MET A 31 -0.60 5.55 -0.23
CA MET A 31 -1.68 4.56 -0.16
C MET A 31 -1.83 3.78 -1.46
N ASP A 32 -1.79 4.45 -2.61
CA ASP A 32 -1.89 3.84 -3.94
C ASP A 32 -0.75 2.84 -4.16
N TRP A 33 0.47 3.21 -3.76
CA TRP A 33 1.62 2.34 -3.87
C TRP A 33 1.47 1.09 -2.98
N ILE A 34 1.08 1.27 -1.71
CA ILE A 34 0.84 0.14 -0.78
C ILE A 34 -0.26 -0.78 -1.34
N ALA A 35 -1.39 -0.22 -1.77
CA ALA A 35 -2.51 -0.96 -2.32
C ALA A 35 -2.13 -1.73 -3.61
N GLY A 36 -1.32 -1.12 -4.47
CA GLY A 36 -0.75 -1.79 -5.65
C GLY A 36 0.05 -3.02 -5.27
N LYS A 37 0.92 -2.91 -4.26
CA LYS A 37 1.72 -4.02 -3.76
C LYS A 37 0.90 -5.09 -3.06
N MET A 38 -0.11 -4.71 -2.29
CA MET A 38 -1.10 -5.62 -1.71
C MET A 38 -1.83 -6.42 -2.80
N LYS A 39 -2.22 -5.79 -3.91
CA LYS A 39 -2.88 -6.46 -5.03
C LYS A 39 -1.94 -7.45 -5.73
N GLU A 40 -0.72 -7.03 -6.04
CA GLU A 40 0.29 -7.87 -6.71
C GLU A 40 0.65 -9.12 -5.89
N ASN A 41 0.60 -9.02 -4.56
CA ASN A 41 1.00 -10.08 -3.63
C ASN A 41 -0.18 -10.71 -2.89
N LEU A 42 -1.41 -10.52 -3.39
CA LEU A 42 -2.59 -11.12 -2.79
C LEU A 42 -2.54 -12.65 -2.98
N GLY A 43 -2.75 -13.41 -1.89
CA GLY A 43 -2.64 -14.87 -1.92
C GLY A 43 -3.61 -15.54 -2.90
N SER A 44 -3.22 -16.69 -3.46
CA SER A 44 -3.86 -17.36 -4.62
C SER A 44 -5.36 -17.70 -4.47
N TYR A 45 -5.86 -17.93 -3.25
CA TYR A 45 -7.28 -18.23 -2.99
C TYR A 45 -8.13 -16.97 -2.74
N ARG A 46 -7.58 -15.78 -3.00
CA ARG A 46 -8.25 -14.49 -2.79
C ARG A 46 -8.37 -13.75 -4.11
N THR A 47 -9.47 -13.04 -4.30
CA THR A 47 -9.74 -12.25 -5.50
C THR A 47 -9.81 -10.78 -5.12
N PHE A 48 -8.98 -9.95 -5.75
CA PHE A 48 -9.09 -8.50 -5.65
C PHE A 48 -10.45 -8.04 -6.20
N VAL A 49 -11.14 -7.17 -5.46
CA VAL A 49 -12.45 -6.63 -5.86
C VAL A 49 -12.31 -5.17 -6.28
N SER A 50 -11.78 -4.32 -5.40
CA SER A 50 -11.67 -2.88 -5.66
C SER A 50 -10.65 -2.21 -4.77
N TYR A 51 -10.21 -1.02 -5.19
CA TYR A 51 -9.47 -0.09 -4.35
C TYR A 51 -9.95 1.34 -4.68
N SER A 52 -10.46 2.06 -3.68
CA SER A 52 -10.90 3.46 -3.79
C SER A 52 -10.85 4.11 -2.41
N ASP A 53 -10.48 5.39 -2.33
CA ASP A 53 -10.47 6.19 -1.10
C ASP A 53 -9.76 5.50 0.08
N GLY A 54 -8.62 4.86 -0.18
CA GLY A 54 -7.84 4.13 0.82
C GLY A 54 -8.44 2.79 1.26
N LYS A 55 -9.57 2.34 0.71
CA LYS A 55 -10.21 1.06 1.03
C LYS A 55 -9.84 0.00 0.02
N PHE A 56 -9.02 -0.96 0.44
CA PHE A 56 -8.65 -2.14 -0.34
C PHE A 56 -9.60 -3.30 -0.05
N VAL A 57 -10.27 -3.83 -1.08
CA VAL A 57 -11.29 -4.87 -0.94
C VAL A 57 -10.87 -6.12 -1.70
N TYR A 58 -10.92 -7.25 -1.02
CA TYR A 58 -10.76 -8.58 -1.62
C TYR A 58 -11.82 -9.54 -1.10
N LYS A 59 -12.07 -10.61 -1.84
CA LYS A 59 -12.93 -11.72 -1.40
C LYS A 59 -12.17 -13.03 -1.35
N LYS A 60 -12.61 -13.96 -0.51
CA LYS A 60 -12.13 -15.35 -0.46
C LYS A 60 -13.30 -16.32 -0.31
N PRO A 61 -13.23 -17.54 -0.87
CA PRO A 61 -14.21 -18.59 -0.57
C PRO A 61 -14.28 -18.88 0.93
N TYR A 62 -15.47 -19.22 1.42
CA TYR A 62 -15.75 -19.50 2.83
C TYR A 62 -16.76 -20.64 2.97
N GLU A 63 -16.40 -21.69 3.72
CA GLU A 63 -17.16 -22.94 3.94
C GLU A 63 -17.48 -23.76 2.68
N ARG A 64 -18.07 -23.15 1.65
CA ARG A 64 -18.44 -23.74 0.35
C ARG A 64 -17.96 -22.84 -0.77
N GLU A 65 -17.71 -23.40 -1.95
CA GLU A 65 -17.20 -22.65 -3.11
C GLU A 65 -18.13 -21.51 -3.57
N THR A 66 -19.41 -21.57 -3.22
CA THR A 66 -20.42 -20.57 -3.58
C THR A 66 -20.55 -19.43 -2.56
N ASN A 67 -19.95 -19.56 -1.38
CA ASN A 67 -20.03 -18.56 -0.32
C ASN A 67 -18.67 -17.85 -0.22
N PHE A 68 -18.70 -16.53 -0.05
CA PHE A 68 -17.52 -15.70 0.01
C PHE A 68 -17.51 -14.86 1.29
N CYS A 69 -16.31 -14.62 1.81
CA CYS A 69 -16.07 -13.51 2.73
C CYS A 69 -15.43 -12.35 1.98
N THR A 70 -16.01 -11.17 2.12
CA THR A 70 -15.44 -9.92 1.63
C THR A 70 -14.70 -9.23 2.77
N THR A 71 -13.40 -9.02 2.58
CA THR A 71 -12.55 -8.29 3.51
C THR A 71 -12.25 -6.90 2.95
N THR A 72 -12.45 -5.88 3.77
CA THR A 72 -12.02 -4.51 3.49
C THR A 72 -10.90 -4.14 4.44
N ILE A 73 -9.80 -3.60 3.90
CA ILE A 73 -8.70 -2.98 4.64
C ILE A 73 -8.75 -1.49 4.36
N ASP A 74 -8.89 -0.69 5.42
CA ASP A 74 -8.94 0.77 5.35
C ASP A 74 -7.59 1.36 5.75
N LEU A 75 -6.83 1.80 4.73
CA LEU A 75 -5.49 2.35 4.90
C LEU A 75 -5.49 3.69 5.67
N ASN A 76 -6.61 4.42 5.68
CA ASN A 76 -6.74 5.66 6.45
C ASN A 76 -6.84 5.42 7.96
N LYS A 77 -7.13 4.19 8.38
CA LYS A 77 -7.26 3.81 9.79
C LYS A 77 -6.00 3.20 10.37
N ILE A 78 -4.94 3.06 9.57
CA ILE A 78 -3.66 2.53 10.03
C ILE A 78 -2.99 3.55 10.95
N THR A 79 -2.68 3.13 12.17
CA THR A 79 -2.03 3.98 13.19
C THR A 79 -0.76 3.36 13.76
N GLY A 80 -0.42 2.14 13.38
CA GLY A 80 0.77 1.47 13.87
C GLY A 80 1.19 0.28 13.02
N MET A 81 2.35 -0.26 13.33
CA MET A 81 2.87 -1.51 12.82
C MET A 81 3.68 -2.20 13.91
N ASN A 82 4.10 -3.45 13.67
CA ASN A 82 4.98 -4.21 14.55
C ASN A 82 6.24 -3.43 14.96
N SER A 83 6.83 -3.80 16.09
CA SER A 83 8.13 -3.25 16.48
C SER A 83 9.20 -3.64 15.45
N GLU A 84 10.21 -2.79 15.29
CA GLU A 84 11.32 -3.00 14.33
C GLU A 84 12.08 -4.31 14.52
N TYR A 85 12.01 -4.90 15.73
CA TYR A 85 12.67 -6.16 16.09
C TYR A 85 11.79 -7.41 15.88
N SER A 86 10.57 -7.24 15.35
CA SER A 86 9.70 -8.37 15.06
C SER A 86 9.93 -8.87 13.63
N ASP A 87 10.15 -10.18 13.52
CA ASP A 87 10.25 -10.87 12.23
C ASP A 87 8.91 -10.87 11.46
N ASP A 88 7.80 -10.63 12.15
CA ASP A 88 6.45 -10.51 11.58
C ASP A 88 6.12 -9.04 11.27
N PHE A 89 5.85 -8.72 10.00
CA PHE A 89 5.29 -7.45 9.56
C PHE A 89 3.76 -7.46 9.64
N TYR A 90 3.22 -6.90 10.72
CA TYR A 90 1.78 -6.63 10.88
C TYR A 90 1.51 -5.14 11.00
N VAL A 91 0.31 -4.75 10.60
CA VAL A 91 -0.19 -3.37 10.64
C VAL A 91 -1.36 -3.30 11.61
N THR A 92 -1.44 -2.23 12.38
CA THR A 92 -2.48 -2.01 13.40
C THR A 92 -3.23 -0.70 13.17
N GLY A 93 -4.50 -0.66 13.61
CA GLY A 93 -5.36 0.51 13.44
C GLY A 93 -6.79 0.24 13.87
N LYS A 94 -7.48 1.25 14.45
CA LYS A 94 -8.81 1.03 15.01
C LYS A 94 -9.83 0.67 13.92
N GLY A 95 -10.24 -0.60 13.84
CA GLY A 95 -11.17 -1.09 12.81
C GLY A 95 -10.61 -0.94 11.40
N CYS A 96 -9.30 -1.05 11.23
CA CYS A 96 -8.63 -0.95 9.93
C CYS A 96 -8.89 -2.15 9.03
N MET A 97 -9.43 -3.25 9.56
CA MET A 97 -9.89 -4.39 8.77
C MET A 97 -11.30 -4.77 9.19
N SER A 98 -12.14 -5.10 8.20
CA SER A 98 -13.46 -5.67 8.44
C SER A 98 -13.76 -6.79 7.45
N THR A 99 -14.43 -7.83 7.91
CA THR A 99 -14.82 -8.98 7.09
C THR A 99 -16.31 -9.22 7.24
N ILE A 100 -17.00 -9.46 6.14
CA ILE A 100 -18.39 -9.92 6.13
C ILE A 100 -18.51 -11.12 5.19
N CYS A 101 -19.08 -12.21 5.70
CA CYS A 101 -19.30 -13.41 4.90
C CYS A 101 -20.74 -13.50 4.39
N ASP A 102 -20.93 -14.19 3.27
CA ASP A 102 -22.26 -14.46 2.73
C ASP A 102 -23.12 -15.11 3.82
N ASN A 103 -24.35 -14.61 3.98
CA ASN A 103 -25.30 -14.98 5.04
C ASN A 103 -25.03 -14.39 6.44
N GLU A 104 -23.98 -13.58 6.62
CA GLU A 104 -23.80 -12.78 7.84
C GLU A 104 -24.48 -11.40 7.70
N THR A 105 -25.11 -10.94 8.78
CA THR A 105 -25.75 -9.61 8.83
C THR A 105 -24.86 -8.52 9.41
N LYS A 106 -23.72 -8.90 10.00
CA LYS A 106 -22.80 -7.99 10.69
C LYS A 106 -21.37 -8.30 10.29
N ALA A 107 -20.63 -7.28 9.91
CA ALA A 107 -19.20 -7.40 9.67
C ALA A 107 -18.45 -7.57 11.00
N SER A 108 -17.49 -8.51 11.01
CA SER A 108 -16.47 -8.58 12.05
C SER A 108 -15.42 -7.49 11.80
N SER A 109 -15.02 -6.77 12.84
CA SER A 109 -13.99 -5.72 12.76
C SER A 109 -12.76 -6.12 13.55
N TYR A 110 -11.59 -5.88 12.97
CA TYR A 110 -10.30 -6.27 13.50
C TYR A 110 -9.37 -5.05 13.59
N GLN A 111 -8.45 -5.12 14.55
CA GLN A 111 -7.51 -4.05 14.85
C GLN A 111 -6.14 -4.23 14.18
N THR A 112 -5.91 -5.41 13.59
CA THR A 112 -4.61 -5.82 13.08
C THR A 112 -4.80 -6.69 11.84
N PHE A 113 -3.90 -6.57 10.87
CA PHE A 113 -3.75 -7.54 9.79
C PHE A 113 -2.27 -7.78 9.47
N SER A 114 -1.95 -8.99 9.04
CA SER A 114 -0.58 -9.36 8.65
C SER A 114 -0.31 -8.94 7.21
N MET A 115 0.87 -8.36 6.98
CA MET A 115 1.44 -8.10 5.66
C MET A 115 2.46 -9.19 5.31
N SER A 116 3.39 -9.54 6.21
CA SER A 116 4.45 -10.57 5.97
C SER A 116 4.92 -11.15 7.32
N GLY A 117 5.53 -12.34 7.40
CA GLY A 117 6.12 -12.85 8.66
C GLY A 117 6.30 -14.38 8.78
N PRO A 118 7.30 -14.89 9.55
CA PRO A 118 7.70 -16.30 9.63
C PRO A 118 6.61 -17.35 9.87
N ASN A 119 5.44 -16.98 10.40
CA ASN A 119 4.31 -17.90 10.63
C ASN A 119 3.45 -18.14 9.38
N TYR A 120 4.10 -18.56 8.28
CA TYR A 120 3.55 -18.77 6.94
C TYR A 120 2.57 -19.96 6.80
N ASN A 121 2.52 -20.85 7.78
CA ASN A 121 1.63 -22.01 7.73
C ASN A 121 0.19 -21.67 8.13
N ASP A 122 -0.08 -20.44 8.56
CA ASP A 122 -1.44 -20.00 8.78
C ASP A 122 -2.04 -19.53 7.45
N TYR A 123 -2.86 -20.40 6.85
CA TYR A 123 -3.67 -20.13 5.64
C TYR A 123 -4.51 -18.83 5.74
N SER A 124 -4.56 -18.21 6.92
CA SER A 124 -5.21 -16.94 7.23
C SER A 124 -4.51 -15.70 6.64
N ALA A 125 -3.20 -15.70 6.42
CA ALA A 125 -2.45 -14.51 5.98
C ALA A 125 -2.84 -14.05 4.54
N PRO A 126 -3.24 -12.78 4.33
CA PRO A 126 -3.79 -12.33 3.06
C PRO A 126 -2.77 -12.09 1.95
N PHE A 127 -1.54 -11.75 2.30
CA PHE A 127 -0.49 -11.33 1.36
C PHE A 127 0.75 -12.21 1.44
N ASN A 128 1.49 -12.31 0.34
CA ASN A 128 2.72 -13.10 0.22
C ASN A 128 3.90 -12.24 -0.25
N PHE A 129 4.45 -11.39 0.62
CA PHE A 129 5.61 -10.53 0.30
C PHE A 129 6.97 -11.19 0.57
N THR A 130 6.99 -12.38 1.17
CA THR A 130 8.17 -13.07 1.70
C THR A 130 9.36 -13.24 0.75
N PRO A 131 9.16 -13.57 -0.55
CA PRO A 131 10.28 -13.76 -1.46
C PRO A 131 11.10 -12.49 -1.69
N ASP A 132 10.56 -11.32 -1.35
CA ASP A 132 11.18 -10.02 -1.62
C ASP A 132 11.33 -9.21 -0.32
N GLN A 133 12.40 -9.50 0.41
CA GLN A 133 12.75 -8.78 1.64
C GLN A 133 13.00 -7.28 1.38
N ILE A 134 13.49 -6.92 0.18
CA ILE A 134 13.69 -5.52 -0.20
C ILE A 134 12.33 -4.82 -0.31
N LEU A 135 11.33 -5.48 -0.89
CA LEU A 135 9.96 -4.98 -0.94
C LEU A 135 9.34 -4.87 0.46
N VAL A 136 9.55 -5.84 1.35
CA VAL A 136 9.07 -5.76 2.75
C VAL A 136 9.62 -4.53 3.45
N GLU A 137 10.93 -4.25 3.33
CA GLU A 137 11.54 -3.07 3.95
C GLU A 137 11.03 -1.76 3.33
N ARG A 138 10.77 -1.74 2.02
CA ARG A 138 10.13 -0.59 1.36
C ARG A 138 8.68 -0.40 1.81
N LEU A 139 7.93 -1.49 2.02
CA LEU A 139 6.58 -1.46 2.55
C LEU A 139 6.55 -0.95 3.99
N LYS A 140 7.44 -1.40 4.86
CA LYS A 140 7.58 -0.86 6.22
C LYS A 140 7.80 0.65 6.18
N LYS A 141 8.71 1.16 5.34
CA LYS A 141 8.95 2.61 5.17
C LYS A 141 7.71 3.36 4.68
N ALA A 142 6.99 2.80 3.71
CA ALA A 142 5.75 3.39 3.20
C ALA A 142 4.65 3.39 4.27
N VAL A 143 4.52 2.32 5.05
CA VAL A 143 3.56 2.23 6.16
C VAL A 143 3.93 3.19 7.29
N THR A 144 5.21 3.34 7.66
CA THR A 144 5.64 4.40 8.60
C THR A 144 5.22 5.77 8.11
N THR A 145 5.45 6.06 6.83
CA THR A 145 5.03 7.32 6.20
C THR A 145 3.52 7.52 6.27
N LEU A 146 2.74 6.46 6.02
CA LEU A 146 1.28 6.49 6.11
C LEU A 146 0.79 6.69 7.55
N ILE A 147 1.43 6.07 8.55
CA ILE A 147 1.13 6.25 9.98
C ILE A 147 1.35 7.73 10.36
N GLU A 148 2.44 8.34 9.90
CA GLU A 148 2.70 9.76 10.11
C GLU A 148 1.59 10.63 9.51
N TYR A 149 1.15 10.33 8.28
CA TYR A 149 0.04 11.04 7.62
C TYR A 149 -1.29 10.87 8.36
N ASN A 150 -1.60 9.67 8.84
CA ASN A 150 -2.83 9.41 9.60
C ASN A 150 -2.79 10.00 11.03
N GLY A 151 -1.60 10.24 11.57
CA GLY A 151 -1.38 10.85 12.90
C GLY A 151 -1.28 12.37 12.89
N SER A 152 -0.93 12.99 11.76
CA SER A 152 -0.98 14.44 11.59
C SER A 152 -2.42 14.88 11.32
N LYS A 153 -2.83 16.05 11.85
CA LYS A 153 -4.20 16.56 11.63
C LYS A 153 -4.52 16.55 10.13
N LYS A 154 -5.67 15.96 9.77
CA LYS A 154 -6.17 15.79 8.39
C LYS A 154 -5.84 17.02 7.53
N GLU A 155 -5.21 16.78 6.38
CA GLU A 155 -5.07 17.81 5.35
C GLU A 155 -6.46 18.20 4.81
N GLU A 156 -6.63 19.46 4.39
CA GLU A 156 -7.89 19.93 3.81
C GLU A 156 -8.23 19.11 2.56
N GLY A 157 -9.27 18.27 2.64
CA GLY A 157 -9.75 17.45 1.53
C GLY A 157 -9.97 15.97 1.84
N GLU A 158 -9.58 15.48 3.03
CA GLU A 158 -9.84 14.09 3.40
C GLU A 158 -11.30 13.85 3.81
N ALA A 159 -12.03 13.01 3.04
CA ALA A 159 -13.39 12.60 3.38
C ALA A 159 -13.45 11.87 4.75
N PHE A 160 -14.60 11.96 5.42
CA PHE A 160 -14.90 11.28 6.68
C PHE A 160 -15.26 9.81 6.48
#